data_AF-A0A7V9CNL7-F1
#
_entry.id   AF-A0A7V9CNL7-F1
#
_cell.length_a   1.000
_cell.length_b   1.000
_cell.length_c   1.000
_cell.angle_alpha   90.00
_cell.angle_beta   90.00
_cell.angle_gamma   90.00
#
_symmetry.space_group_name_H-M   'P 1'
#
loop_
_entity.id
_entity.type
_entity.pdbx_description
1 polymer ?
#
loop_
_entity_poly.entity_id
_entity_poly.type
_entity_poly.pdbx_seq_one_letter_code
_entity_poly.pdbx_strand_id
1 'polypeptide(L)' 'MTSGQPRVRPRALRRGDRIALLTLASRSRPEDVEAAADELRSLGFEPVVRPAVDGGVAYVAGAAAARAA' A
#
# COMPACT_ATOMS: atom_id res chain seq x y z
N MET A 1 30.30 9.17 2.18
CA MET A 1 29.67 10.50 2.19
C MET A 1 28.68 10.55 1.03
N THR A 2 27.43 10.14 1.26
CA THR A 2 26.38 10.25 0.24
C THR A 2 25.78 11.64 0.34
N SER A 3 26.01 12.44 -0.69
CA SER A 3 25.47 13.78 -0.87
C SER A 3 23.94 13.78 -0.65
N GLY A 4 23.47 14.74 0.15
CA GLY A 4 22.06 14.92 0.48
C GLY A 4 21.26 15.32 -0.76
N GLN A 5 20.66 14.33 -1.42
CA GLN A 5 19.63 14.58 -2.42
C GLN A 5 18.50 15.39 -1.77
N PRO A 6 18.05 16.50 -2.38
CA PRO A 6 16.94 17.28 -1.85
C PRO A 6 15.70 16.39 -1.81
N ARG A 7 15.13 16.24 -0.61
CA ARG A 7 13.88 15.48 -0.42
C ARG A 7 12.74 16.27 -1.07
N VAL A 8 12.10 15.69 -2.08
CA VAL A 8 10.90 16.26 -2.69
C VAL A 8 9.75 16.09 -1.71
N ARG A 9 9.10 17.20 -1.33
CA ARG A 9 7.88 17.17 -0.52
C ARG A 9 6.69 16.77 -1.42
N PRO A 10 5.96 15.68 -1.12
CA PRO A 10 4.75 15.34 -1.85
C PRO A 10 3.66 16.39 -1.68
N ARG A 11 2.73 16.46 -2.64
CA ARG A 11 1.52 17.28 -2.49
C ARG A 11 0.68 16.79 -1.30
N ALA A 12 -0.05 17.71 -0.67
CA ALA A 12 -1.06 17.33 0.31
C ALA A 12 -2.21 16.56 -0.36
N LEU A 13 -2.77 15.59 0.37
CA LEU A 13 -3.94 14.83 -0.06
C LEU A 13 -5.21 15.69 -0.04
N ARG A 14 -6.15 15.35 -0.91
CA ARG A 14 -7.47 15.98 -1.05
C ARG A 14 -8.53 14.90 -1.17
N ARG A 15 -9.78 15.23 -0.83
CA ARG A 15 -10.92 14.34 -1.10
C ARG A 15 -10.98 14.04 -2.61
N GLY A 16 -11.26 12.79 -2.95
CA GLY A 16 -11.22 12.23 -4.30
C GLY A 16 -9.85 11.71 -4.74
N ASP A 17 -8.78 11.91 -3.94
CA ASP A 17 -7.49 11.31 -4.28
C ASP A 17 -7.51 9.78 -4.16
N ARG A 18 -6.81 9.13 -5.10
CA ARG A 18 -6.62 7.68 -5.12
C ARG A 18 -5.52 7.26 -4.16
N ILE A 19 -5.82 6.27 -3.31
CA ILE A 19 -4.89 5.74 -2.30
C ILE A 19 -4.68 4.25 -2.57
N ALA A 20 -3.45 3.87 -2.93
CA ALA A 20 -3.11 2.47 -3.15
C ALA A 20 -2.90 1.75 -1.81
N LEU A 21 -3.58 0.62 -1.63
CA LEU A 21 -3.37 -0.30 -0.52
C LEU A 21 -2.48 -1.44 -0.99
N LEU A 22 -1.27 -1.53 -0.42
CA LEU A 22 -0.22 -2.47 -0.80
C LEU A 22 0.21 -3.32 0.39
N THR A 23 0.50 -4.59 0.14
CA THR A 23 1.04 -5.52 1.15
C THR A 23 2.52 -5.78 0.87
N LEU A 24 3.41 -5.08 1.57
CA LEU A 24 4.85 -5.06 1.26
C LEU A 24 5.76 -5.77 2.26
N ALA A 25 5.23 -6.17 3.42
CA ALA A 25 5.99 -6.81 4.48
C ALA A 25 5.32 -8.14 4.85
N SER A 26 4.65 -8.19 5.99
CA SER A 26 3.83 -9.33 6.38
C SER A 26 2.56 -9.41 5.53
N ARG A 27 1.93 -10.58 5.50
CA ARG A 27 0.64 -10.78 4.83
C ARG A 27 -0.45 -9.99 5.55
N SER A 28 -1.42 -9.48 4.79
CA SER A 28 -2.65 -8.89 5.30
C SER A 28 -3.81 -9.84 5.10
N ARG A 29 -4.77 -9.87 6.03
CA ARG A 29 -6.01 -10.62 5.84
C ARG A 29 -6.94 -9.82 4.91
N PRO A 30 -7.65 -10.48 3.98
CA PRO A 30 -8.56 -9.79 3.07
C PRO A 30 -9.58 -8.90 3.78
N GLU A 31 -10.16 -9.37 4.89
CA GLU A 31 -11.15 -8.64 5.67
C GLU A 31 -10.59 -7.33 6.28
N ASP A 32 -9.33 -7.33 6.70
CA ASP A 32 -8.67 -6.13 7.23
C ASP A 32 -8.42 -5.10 6.12
N VAL A 33 -8.10 -5.57 4.91
CA VAL A 33 -7.89 -4.71 3.73
C VAL A 33 -9.19 -4.04 3.30
N GLU A 34 -10.30 -4.78 3.28
CA GLU A 34 -11.61 -4.23 2.95
C GLU A 34 -12.08 -3.22 4.00
N ALA A 35 -11.89 -3.52 5.30
CA ALA A 35 -12.21 -2.58 6.37
C ALA A 35 -11.42 -1.26 6.25
N ALA A 36 -10.13 -1.34 5.92
CA ALA A 36 -9.30 -0.17 5.66
C ALA A 36 -9.77 0.60 4.40
N ALA A 37 -10.21 -0.10 3.36
CA ALA A 37 -10.77 0.53 2.17
C ALA A 37 -12.07 1.30 2.49
N ASP A 38 -12.94 0.73 3.32
CA ASP A 38 -14.17 1.39 3.79
C ASP A 38 -13.86 2.66 4.62
N GLU A 39 -12.86 2.60 5.49
CA GLU A 39 -12.41 3.78 6.23
C GLU A 39 -11.93 4.89 5.28
N LEU A 40 -11.11 4.55 4.28
CA LEU A 40 -10.64 5.52 3.28
C LEU A 40 -11.80 6.14 2.48
N ARG A 41 -12.80 5.33 2.10
CA ARG A 41 -14.04 5.83 1.45
C ARG A 41 -14.77 6.81 2.37
N SER A 42 -14.91 6.50 3.67
CA SER A 42 -15.57 7.38 4.63
C SER A 42 -14.87 8.75 4.78
N LEU A 43 -13.54 8.75 4.67
CA LEU A 43 -12.71 9.96 4.67
C LEU A 43 -12.77 10.74 3.34
N GLY A 44 -13.41 10.17 2.31
CA GLY A 44 -13.59 10.78 1.00
C GLY A 44 -12.47 10.51 0.02
N PHE A 45 -11.69 9.44 0.21
CA PHE A 45 -10.65 8.99 -0.73
C PHE A 45 -11.16 7.83 -1.59
N GLU A 46 -10.43 7.54 -2.68
CA GLU A 46 -10.69 6.40 -3.56
C GLU A 46 -9.64 5.31 -3.32
N PRO A 47 -9.94 4.25 -2.54
CA PRO A 47 -8.98 3.16 -2.32
C PRO A 47 -8.77 2.33 -3.58
N VAL A 48 -7.52 1.99 -3.87
CA VAL A 48 -7.12 1.08 -4.94
C VAL A 48 -6.43 -0.11 -4.30
N VAL A 49 -7.18 -1.21 -4.13
CA VAL A 49 -6.65 -2.44 -3.53
C VAL A 49 -5.85 -3.20 -4.57
N ARG A 50 -4.58 -3.45 -4.28
CA ARG A 50 -3.79 -4.42 -5.05
C ARG A 50 -3.95 -5.80 -4.43
N PRO A 51 -4.27 -6.84 -5.23
CA PRO A 51 -4.32 -8.21 -4.72
C PRO A 51 -2.99 -8.60 -4.07
N ALA A 52 -3.07 -9.25 -2.91
CA ALA A 52 -1.89 -9.82 -2.28
C ALA A 52 -1.28 -10.86 -3.23
N VAL A 53 0.03 -10.80 -3.43
CA VAL A 53 0.73 -11.80 -4.23
C VAL A 53 1.02 -12.99 -3.33
N ASP A 54 0.32 -14.09 -3.59
CA ASP A 54 0.57 -15.32 -2.87
C ASP A 54 1.93 -15.89 -3.29
N GLY A 55 2.73 -16.24 -2.31
CA GLY A 55 4.04 -16.82 -2.52
C GLY A 55 4.44 -17.46 -1.23
N GLY A 56 4.60 -18.79 -1.27
CA GLY A 56 4.70 -19.72 -0.13
C GLY A 56 5.83 -19.49 0.88
N VAL A 57 6.41 -18.29 0.97
CA VAL A 57 7.31 -17.86 2.04
C VAL A 57 6.47 -17.60 3.30
N ALA A 58 6.77 -18.30 4.38
CA ALA A 58 5.89 -18.47 5.54
C ALA A 58 5.56 -17.18 6.33
N TYR A 59 6.22 -16.05 6.06
CA TYR A 59 6.05 -14.82 6.84
C TYR A 59 5.85 -13.54 6.01
N VAL A 60 6.31 -13.54 4.76
CA VAL A 60 6.35 -12.34 3.92
C VAL A 60 5.27 -12.44 2.84
N ALA A 61 4.75 -11.30 2.42
CA ALA A 61 3.83 -11.19 1.30
C ALA A 61 4.57 -11.48 -0.01
N GLY A 62 4.63 -12.75 -0.38
CA GLY A 62 5.19 -13.23 -1.64
C GLY A 62 6.70 -13.02 -1.80
N ALA A 63 7.17 -13.17 -3.05
CA ALA A 63 8.56 -12.93 -3.42
C ALA A 63 8.90 -11.42 -3.46
N ALA A 64 10.17 -11.07 -3.29
CA ALA A 64 10.59 -9.66 -3.35
C ALA A 64 10.22 -8.97 -4.67
N ALA A 65 10.39 -9.65 -5.80
CA ALA A 65 10.00 -9.14 -7.12
C ALA A 65 8.49 -8.85 -7.21
N ALA A 66 7.66 -9.67 -6.57
CA ALA A 66 6.21 -9.49 -6.56
C ALA A 66 5.76 -8.26 -5.74
N ARG A 67 6.52 -7.89 -4.70
CA ARG A 67 6.26 -6.68 -3.91
C ARG A 67 6.78 -5.40 -4.57
N ALA A 68 7.79 -5.53 -5.43
CA ALA A 68 8.43 -4.41 -6.12
C ALA A 68 7.74 -4.05 -7.45
N ALA A 69 7.17 -5.04 -8.14
CA ALA A 69 6.21 -4.81 -9.23
C ALA A 69 5.00 -4.06 -8.70
#